data_AF-A0A935U1L7-F1
#
_entry.id   AF-A0A935U1L7-F1
#
_cell.length_a   1.000
_cell.length_b   1.000
_cell.length_c   1.000
_cell.angle_alpha   90.00
_cell.angle_beta   90.00
_cell.angle_gamma   90.00
#
_symmetry.space_group_name_H-M   'P 1'
#
loop_
_entity.id
_entity.type
_entity.pdbx_description
1 polymer ?
#
loop_
_entity_poly.entity_id
_entity_poly.type
_entity_poly.pdbx_seq_one_letter_code
_entity_poly.pdbx_strand_id
1 'polypeptide(L)'
;MSASALFSRIVGRLRRSLWLLVLTAVVMLIAWFRVWSPVRVEVALVERGTILEEAFGRGTIESQREAAVGFDLIGRISEMLVDEGARVTLGQELARLETDQAQADLRSAQTGIVAARASLQRLAAEEERARALLATAERESTRTQALFEAGAVPGQQRDDASDRLRVTRAELDRVLAQRSEATRSIAVASGGAEQRRVTMVRATLLAPFSGLVTRRLREPGDTVTIGSTVLRVVDTDHVYVNAAIDETMLTRLAVEQRAVISFPGSGAPIVGRVSRVPWEADRQTHELLVEVTPERLARRVAIGQRADVHIEVGRQDNVLRMPARMVHHDQAGPHVYADRGGRIALVRVKLGAVGGDHVQVLDGLAAGDRVLAAPGSAVALPTGRRWVAP
;
A
#
# COMPACT_ATOMS: atom_id res chain seq x y z
N MET A 1 88.50 69.10 23.13
CA MET A 1 88.13 67.68 23.27
C MET A 1 87.46 67.49 24.63
N SER A 2 86.15 67.23 24.69
CA SER A 2 85.47 66.93 25.96
C SER A 2 84.18 66.12 25.76
N ALA A 3 84.31 64.81 25.97
CA ALA A 3 83.41 63.83 26.61
C ALA A 3 81.87 63.79 26.42
N SER A 4 81.18 64.74 25.77
CA SER A 4 79.70 64.73 25.73
C SER A 4 79.08 64.09 24.48
N ALA A 5 79.85 63.94 23.38
CA ALA A 5 79.32 63.46 22.10
C ALA A 5 79.41 61.93 21.87
N LEU A 6 80.12 61.19 22.73
CA LEU A 6 80.29 59.73 22.60
C LEU A 6 79.22 58.93 23.37
N PHE A 7 78.54 59.53 24.35
CA PHE A 7 77.57 58.82 25.20
C PHE A 7 76.19 58.63 24.54
N SER A 8 75.77 59.52 23.63
CA SER A 8 74.43 59.44 23.01
C SER A 8 74.33 58.37 21.90
N ARG A 9 75.44 58.03 21.23
CA ARG A 9 75.48 56.94 20.23
C ARG A 9 75.52 55.55 20.87
N ILE A 10 76.01 55.43 22.11
CA ILE A 10 76.04 54.17 22.87
C ILE A 10 74.67 53.91 23.51
N VAL A 11 74.02 54.93 24.09
CA VAL A 11 72.67 54.82 24.70
C VAL A 11 71.60 54.51 23.65
N GLY A 12 71.74 55.01 22.41
CA GLY A 12 70.84 54.69 21.29
C GLY A 12 70.97 53.26 20.75
N ARG A 13 72.19 52.69 20.72
CA ARG A 13 72.41 51.27 20.37
C ARG A 13 72.00 50.32 21.50
N LEU A 14 72.23 50.70 22.76
CA LEU A 14 71.78 49.91 23.93
C LEU A 14 70.26 49.86 24.07
N ARG A 15 69.53 50.97 23.84
CA ARG A 15 68.06 50.95 23.84
C ARG A 15 67.48 50.08 22.72
N ARG A 16 68.11 50.08 21.54
CA ARG A 16 67.69 49.23 20.41
C ARG A 16 68.02 47.74 20.63
N SER A 17 69.17 47.41 21.23
CA SER A 17 69.50 46.03 21.59
C SER A 17 68.65 45.51 22.76
N LEU A 18 68.29 46.35 23.72
CA LEU A 18 67.35 46.01 24.80
C LEU A 18 65.93 45.76 24.24
N TRP A 19 65.47 46.58 23.28
CA TRP A 19 64.19 46.37 22.60
C TRP A 19 64.17 45.10 21.75
N LEU A 20 65.27 44.78 21.07
CA LEU A 20 65.42 43.53 20.32
C LEU A 20 65.42 42.30 21.25
N LEU A 21 66.04 42.39 22.44
CA LEU A 21 66.02 41.33 23.46
C LEU A 21 64.63 41.13 24.08
N VAL A 22 63.89 42.21 24.33
CA VAL A 22 62.52 42.14 24.80
C VAL A 22 61.62 41.55 23.71
N LEU A 23 61.82 41.93 22.44
CA LEU A 23 61.05 41.39 21.32
C LEU A 23 61.33 39.90 21.11
N THR A 24 62.58 39.45 21.20
CA THR A 24 62.92 38.02 21.13
C THR A 24 62.40 37.25 22.33
N ALA A 25 62.46 37.81 23.54
CA ALA A 25 61.87 37.20 24.73
C ALA A 25 60.34 37.10 24.63
N VAL A 26 59.66 38.11 24.07
CA VAL A 26 58.20 38.09 23.83
C VAL A 26 57.85 37.08 22.73
N VAL A 27 58.64 36.98 21.66
CA VAL A 27 58.44 35.95 20.62
C VAL A 27 58.69 34.55 21.18
N MET A 28 59.72 34.37 22.04
CA MET A 28 59.95 33.12 22.75
C MET A 28 58.82 32.80 23.73
N LEU A 29 58.29 33.79 24.44
CA LEU A 29 57.19 33.64 25.38
C LEU A 29 55.89 33.30 24.65
N ILE A 30 55.60 33.93 23.53
CA ILE A 30 54.43 33.62 22.68
C ILE A 30 54.60 32.24 22.03
N ALA A 31 55.79 31.90 21.56
CA ALA A 31 56.10 30.56 21.04
C ALA A 31 55.95 29.50 22.15
N TRP A 32 56.43 29.79 23.37
CA TRP A 32 56.26 28.95 24.55
C TRP A 32 54.78 28.79 24.89
N PHE A 33 54.02 29.89 24.96
CA PHE A 33 52.60 29.87 25.29
C PHE A 33 51.76 29.13 24.24
N ARG A 34 52.11 29.28 22.96
CA ARG A 34 51.45 28.62 21.82
C ARG A 34 51.81 27.12 21.71
N VAL A 35 53.00 26.72 22.15
CA VAL A 35 53.43 25.32 22.20
C VAL A 35 52.88 24.61 23.45
N TRP A 36 52.64 25.33 24.55
CA TRP A 36 52.10 24.77 25.80
C TRP A 36 50.59 24.90 26.00
N SER A 37 49.89 25.72 25.21
CA SER A 37 48.44 25.82 25.32
C SER A 37 47.78 24.50 24.92
N PRO A 38 47.01 23.85 25.81
CA PRO A 38 46.36 22.59 25.51
C PRO A 38 45.27 22.78 24.44
N VAL A 39 45.16 21.80 23.55
CA VAL A 39 44.12 21.80 22.52
C VAL A 39 42.79 21.39 23.16
N ARG A 40 41.73 22.17 22.90
CA ARG A 40 40.37 21.79 23.31
C ARG A 40 39.92 20.63 22.45
N VAL A 41 39.47 19.54 23.07
CA VAL A 41 39.02 18.34 22.38
C VAL A 41 37.75 17.81 23.04
N GLU A 42 36.81 17.33 22.24
CA GLU A 42 35.71 16.52 22.74
C GLU A 42 36.21 15.12 23.05
N VAL A 43 35.77 14.57 24.18
CA VAL A 43 36.18 13.25 24.65
C VAL A 43 34.99 12.31 24.58
N ALA A 44 35.16 11.19 23.87
CA ALA A 44 34.24 10.06 23.90
C ALA A 44 34.94 8.83 24.51
N LEU A 45 34.19 8.02 25.25
CA LEU A 45 34.70 6.77 25.81
C LEU A 45 34.42 5.62 24.84
N VAL A 46 35.39 4.71 24.69
CA VAL A 46 35.16 3.42 24.03
C VAL A 46 34.50 2.50 25.04
N GLU A 47 33.24 2.17 24.81
CA GLU A 47 32.45 1.31 25.69
C GLU A 47 32.02 0.04 24.99
N ARG A 48 31.67 -0.98 25.78
CA ARG A 48 30.99 -2.17 25.24
C ARG A 48 29.51 -1.87 25.16
N GLY A 49 28.93 -2.07 23.98
CA GLY A 49 27.51 -1.89 23.77
C GLY A 49 27.00 -2.72 22.61
N THR A 50 25.72 -2.54 22.30
CA THR A 50 25.11 -3.11 21.10
C THR A 50 25.28 -2.14 19.93
N ILE A 51 25.59 -2.68 18.76
CA ILE A 51 25.50 -1.98 17.47
C ILE A 51 24.36 -2.62 16.68
N LEU A 52 23.45 -1.77 16.22
CA LEU A 52 22.36 -2.13 15.31
C LEU A 52 22.73 -1.60 13.93
N GLU A 53 22.99 -2.51 13.00
CA GLU A 53 23.14 -2.15 11.59
C GLU A 53 21.74 -1.96 11.02
N GLU A 54 21.49 -0.77 10.48
CA GLU A 54 20.19 -0.38 9.94
C GLU A 54 20.30 -0.07 8.45
N ALA A 55 19.38 -0.59 7.66
CA ALA A 55 19.17 -0.12 6.30
C ALA A 55 18.16 1.04 6.34
N PHE A 56 18.59 2.21 5.87
CA PHE A 56 17.76 3.40 5.80
C PHE A 56 17.13 3.55 4.42
N GLY A 57 15.84 3.89 4.39
CA GLY A 57 15.12 4.18 3.16
C GLY A 57 14.02 5.20 3.37
N ARG A 58 13.80 6.03 2.35
CA ARG A 58 12.67 6.96 2.31
C ARG A 58 11.53 6.32 1.54
N GLY A 59 10.33 6.45 2.06
CA GLY A 59 9.17 5.80 1.49
C GLY A 59 7.89 6.62 1.59
N THR A 60 6.83 6.06 1.03
CA THR A 60 5.47 6.57 1.17
C THR A 60 4.56 5.48 1.69
N ILE A 61 3.62 5.85 2.55
CA ILE A 61 2.59 4.93 3.00
C ILE A 61 1.54 4.72 1.89
N GLU A 62 1.27 3.47 1.60
CA GLU A 62 0.33 3.00 0.59
C GLU A 62 -0.69 2.06 1.22
N SER A 63 -1.82 1.89 0.54
CA SER A 63 -2.83 0.89 0.90
C SER A 63 -2.60 -0.38 0.09
N GLN A 64 -2.77 -1.55 0.69
CA GLN A 64 -2.78 -2.82 -0.04
C GLN A 64 -3.91 -2.90 -1.07
N ARG A 65 -5.00 -2.16 -0.85
CA ARG A 65 -6.17 -2.13 -1.73
C ARG A 65 -6.61 -0.71 -1.98
N GLU A 66 -6.58 -0.33 -3.25
CA GLU A 66 -7.17 0.90 -3.75
C GLU A 66 -8.08 0.55 -4.93
N ALA A 67 -9.30 1.06 -4.92
CA ALA A 67 -10.25 0.88 -6.01
C ALA A 67 -10.77 2.23 -6.50
N ALA A 68 -10.65 2.41 -7.81
CA ALA A 68 -11.40 3.41 -8.55
C ALA A 68 -12.80 2.83 -8.82
N VAL A 69 -13.77 3.22 -7.99
CA VAL A 69 -15.14 2.67 -8.01
C VAL A 69 -16.00 3.50 -8.96
N GLY A 70 -16.70 2.83 -9.87
CA GLY A 70 -17.55 3.45 -10.88
C GLY A 70 -18.65 2.50 -11.33
N PHE A 71 -19.58 3.01 -12.15
CA PHE A 71 -20.71 2.22 -12.64
C PHE A 71 -20.34 1.38 -13.87
N ASP A 72 -20.89 0.17 -13.94
CA ASP A 72 -20.83 -0.71 -15.12
C ASP A 72 -21.92 -0.39 -16.15
N LEU A 73 -22.69 0.67 -15.91
CA LEU A 73 -23.79 1.13 -16.75
C LEU A 73 -23.60 2.60 -17.09
N ILE A 74 -24.13 2.99 -18.24
CA ILE A 74 -24.24 4.40 -18.63
C ILE A 74 -25.51 4.96 -17.99
N GLY A 75 -25.42 6.14 -17.39
CA GLY A 75 -26.57 6.81 -16.79
C GLY A 75 -26.19 8.10 -16.09
N ARG A 76 -27.20 8.81 -15.60
CA ARG A 76 -27.02 10.00 -14.78
C ARG A 76 -27.04 9.61 -13.30
N ILE A 77 -26.11 10.15 -12.52
CA ILE A 77 -26.11 9.97 -11.06
C ILE A 77 -27.31 10.72 -10.49
N SER A 78 -28.23 10.01 -9.86
CA SER A 78 -29.39 10.61 -9.20
C SER A 78 -29.04 11.10 -7.80
N GLU A 79 -28.26 10.31 -7.06
CA GLU A 79 -27.92 10.60 -5.67
C GLU A 79 -26.54 10.03 -5.33
N MET A 80 -25.84 10.74 -4.44
CA MET A 80 -24.62 10.27 -3.81
C MET A 80 -24.82 10.21 -2.30
N LEU A 81 -24.58 9.04 -1.72
CA LEU A 81 -24.88 8.73 -0.32
C LEU A 81 -23.64 8.87 0.59
N VAL A 82 -22.46 9.05 0.01
CA VAL A 82 -21.20 9.17 0.73
C VAL A 82 -20.40 10.37 0.23
N ASP A 83 -19.69 11.00 1.16
CA ASP A 83 -18.79 12.13 0.88
C ASP A 83 -17.32 11.72 1.01
N GLU A 84 -16.43 12.57 0.51
CA GLU A 84 -15.00 12.44 0.74
C GLU A 84 -14.67 12.43 2.25
N GLY A 85 -13.83 11.49 2.66
CA GLY A 85 -13.45 11.29 4.06
C GLY A 85 -14.43 10.43 4.86
N ALA A 86 -15.54 9.96 4.26
CA ALA A 86 -16.44 9.00 4.90
C ALA A 86 -15.83 7.59 4.94
N ARG A 87 -16.07 6.87 6.04
CA ARG A 87 -15.78 5.44 6.15
C ARG A 87 -16.95 4.64 5.61
N VAL A 88 -16.65 3.61 4.82
CA VAL A 88 -17.64 2.73 4.20
C VAL A 88 -17.36 1.28 4.55
N THR A 89 -18.39 0.45 4.60
CA THR A 89 -18.27 -1.00 4.79
C THR A 89 -18.45 -1.76 3.47
N LEU A 90 -17.92 -2.97 3.38
CA LEU A 90 -18.16 -3.87 2.24
C LEU A 90 -19.65 -3.96 1.91
N GLY A 91 -20.00 -3.75 0.63
CA GLY A 91 -21.37 -3.83 0.14
C GLY A 91 -22.27 -2.64 0.51
N GLN A 92 -21.73 -1.61 1.16
CA GLN A 92 -22.49 -0.39 1.43
C GLN A 92 -22.81 0.36 0.13
N GLU A 93 -24.02 0.92 0.06
CA GLU A 93 -24.45 1.78 -1.03
C GLU A 93 -23.70 3.11 -1.02
N LEU A 94 -23.09 3.46 -2.15
CA LEU A 94 -22.29 4.67 -2.30
C LEU A 94 -23.00 5.74 -3.14
N ALA A 95 -23.63 5.32 -4.24
CA ALA A 95 -24.32 6.20 -5.17
C ALA A 95 -25.38 5.44 -5.97
N ARG A 96 -26.34 6.17 -6.53
CA ARG A 96 -27.38 5.63 -7.41
C ARG A 96 -27.40 6.33 -8.75
N LEU A 97 -27.70 5.58 -9.80
CA LEU A 97 -28.14 6.15 -11.07
C LEU A 97 -29.64 6.40 -11.04
N GLU A 98 -30.09 7.23 -11.98
CA GLU A 98 -31.49 7.40 -12.29
C GLU A 98 -32.08 6.10 -12.88
N THR A 99 -33.15 5.60 -12.27
CA THR A 99 -33.73 4.28 -12.60
C THR A 99 -35.15 4.34 -13.14
N ASP A 100 -35.73 5.52 -13.35
CA ASP A 100 -37.13 5.68 -13.76
C ASP A 100 -37.47 4.89 -15.02
N GLN A 101 -36.62 4.98 -16.05
CA GLN A 101 -36.78 4.21 -17.29
C GLN A 101 -36.59 2.70 -17.06
N ALA A 102 -35.56 2.30 -16.31
CA ALA A 102 -35.29 0.89 -16.02
C ALA A 102 -36.43 0.24 -15.21
N GLN A 103 -37.04 0.98 -14.29
CA GLN A 103 -38.19 0.54 -13.50
C GLN A 103 -39.46 0.45 -14.36
N ALA A 104 -39.68 1.39 -15.27
CA ALA A 104 -40.77 1.31 -16.25
C ALA A 104 -40.62 0.07 -17.16
N ASP A 105 -39.40 -0.19 -17.65
CA ASP A 105 -39.10 -1.34 -18.49
C ASP A 105 -39.30 -2.66 -17.74
N LEU A 106 -38.88 -2.74 -16.47
CA LEU A 106 -39.11 -3.91 -15.62
C LEU A 106 -40.60 -4.17 -15.41
N ARG A 107 -41.39 -3.13 -15.11
CA ARG A 107 -42.86 -3.24 -14.97
C ARG A 107 -43.53 -3.72 -16.27
N SER A 108 -43.08 -3.23 -17.41
CA SER A 108 -43.55 -3.69 -18.73
C SER A 108 -43.23 -5.18 -18.95
N ALA A 109 -42.01 -5.61 -18.66
CA ALA A 109 -41.63 -7.02 -18.79
C ALA A 109 -42.40 -7.94 -17.82
N GLN A 110 -42.64 -7.49 -16.58
CA GLN A 110 -43.49 -8.21 -15.62
C GLN A 110 -44.93 -8.36 -16.12
N THR A 111 -45.47 -7.33 -16.77
CA THR A 111 -46.79 -7.40 -17.41
C THR A 111 -46.81 -8.45 -18.53
N GLY A 112 -45.72 -8.58 -19.28
CA GLY A 112 -45.54 -9.65 -20.28
C GLY A 112 -45.62 -11.05 -19.67
N ILE A 113 -45.08 -11.27 -18.47
CA ILE A 113 -45.23 -12.55 -17.75
C ILE A 113 -46.69 -12.81 -17.40
N VAL A 114 -47.42 -11.80 -16.93
CA VAL A 114 -48.84 -11.92 -16.59
C VAL A 114 -49.66 -12.28 -17.83
N ALA A 115 -49.41 -11.64 -18.97
CA ALA A 115 -50.07 -11.96 -20.24
C ALA A 115 -49.77 -13.40 -20.71
N ALA A 116 -48.50 -13.84 -20.61
CA ALA A 116 -48.11 -15.20 -20.98
C ALA A 116 -48.78 -16.26 -20.07
N ARG A 117 -48.86 -15.99 -18.76
CA ARG A 117 -49.58 -16.87 -17.81
C ARG A 117 -51.07 -16.94 -18.09
N ALA A 118 -51.72 -15.82 -18.41
CA ALA A 118 -53.12 -15.80 -18.79
C ALA A 118 -53.37 -16.63 -20.06
N SER A 119 -52.44 -16.57 -21.03
CA SER A 119 -52.52 -17.41 -22.24
C SER A 119 -52.41 -18.91 -21.92
N LEU A 120 -51.47 -19.30 -21.05
CA LEU A 120 -51.33 -20.68 -20.59
C LEU A 120 -52.59 -21.17 -19.87
N GLN A 121 -53.23 -20.32 -19.06
CA GLN A 121 -54.47 -20.66 -18.37
C GLN A 121 -55.63 -20.92 -19.34
N ARG A 122 -55.75 -20.13 -20.42
CA ARG A 122 -56.73 -20.39 -21.48
C ARG A 122 -56.49 -21.74 -22.15
N LEU A 123 -55.23 -22.05 -22.49
CA LEU A 123 -54.86 -23.33 -23.10
C LEU A 123 -55.07 -24.52 -22.17
N ALA A 124 -54.91 -24.35 -20.86
CA ALA A 124 -55.21 -25.38 -19.88
C ALA A 124 -56.72 -25.73 -19.87
N ALA A 125 -57.59 -24.72 -19.95
CA ALA A 125 -59.03 -24.93 -20.07
C ALA A 125 -59.42 -25.57 -21.42
N GLU A 126 -58.74 -25.20 -22.51
CA GLU A 126 -58.92 -25.83 -23.83
C GLU A 126 -58.46 -27.29 -23.84
N GLU A 127 -57.36 -27.63 -23.16
CA GLU A 127 -56.88 -28.99 -22.99
C GLU A 127 -57.88 -29.86 -22.23
N GLU A 128 -58.47 -29.34 -21.14
CA GLU A 128 -59.53 -30.02 -20.41
C GLU A 128 -60.74 -30.34 -21.31
N ARG A 129 -61.17 -29.37 -22.13
CA ARG A 129 -62.26 -29.56 -23.10
C ARG A 129 -61.90 -30.61 -24.15
N ALA A 130 -60.70 -30.54 -24.72
CA ALA A 130 -60.22 -31.50 -25.72
C ALA A 130 -60.15 -32.93 -25.16
N ARG A 131 -59.68 -33.10 -23.91
CA ARG A 131 -59.68 -34.41 -23.22
C ARG A 131 -61.08 -34.95 -22.98
N ALA A 132 -62.03 -34.12 -22.58
CA ALA A 132 -63.41 -34.56 -22.37
C ALA A 132 -64.07 -35.03 -23.69
N LEU A 133 -63.77 -34.36 -24.80
CA LEU A 133 -64.21 -34.75 -26.14
C LEU A 133 -63.56 -36.07 -26.58
N LEU A 134 -62.24 -36.23 -26.39
CA LEU A 134 -61.53 -37.47 -26.69
C LEU A 134 -62.12 -38.65 -25.91
N ALA A 135 -62.33 -38.50 -24.60
CA ALA A 135 -62.91 -39.55 -23.76
C ALA A 135 -64.32 -39.97 -24.21
N THR A 136 -65.09 -39.02 -24.79
CA THR A 136 -66.41 -39.32 -25.35
C THR A 136 -66.29 -40.06 -26.68
N ALA A 137 -65.37 -39.65 -27.55
CA ALA A 137 -65.08 -40.33 -28.82
C ALA A 137 -64.54 -41.75 -28.61
N GLU A 138 -63.70 -41.96 -27.60
CA GLU A 138 -63.17 -43.29 -27.20
C GLU A 138 -64.30 -44.22 -26.78
N ARG A 139 -65.16 -43.79 -25.85
CA ARG A 139 -66.32 -44.59 -25.42
C ARG A 139 -67.23 -44.96 -26.58
N GLU A 140 -67.49 -44.02 -27.48
CA GLU A 140 -68.36 -44.26 -28.64
C GLU A 140 -67.72 -45.20 -29.66
N SER A 141 -66.42 -45.04 -29.93
CA SER A 141 -65.65 -45.95 -30.79
C SER A 141 -65.64 -47.37 -30.23
N THR A 142 -65.34 -47.56 -28.94
CA THR A 142 -65.39 -48.87 -28.27
C THR A 142 -66.78 -49.50 -28.34
N ARG A 143 -67.83 -48.72 -28.07
CA ARG A 143 -69.23 -49.18 -28.12
C ARG A 143 -69.61 -49.61 -29.54
N THR A 144 -69.27 -48.81 -30.54
CA THR A 144 -69.61 -49.07 -31.95
C THR A 144 -68.84 -50.26 -32.50
N GLN A 145 -67.57 -50.40 -32.11
CA GLN A 145 -66.75 -51.57 -32.46
C GLN A 145 -67.36 -52.87 -31.93
N ALA A 146 -67.77 -52.90 -30.66
CA ALA A 146 -68.41 -54.09 -30.08
C ALA A 146 -69.75 -54.43 -30.76
N LEU A 147 -70.54 -53.41 -31.13
CA LEU A 147 -71.79 -53.61 -31.88
C LEU A 147 -71.55 -54.12 -33.31
N PHE A 148 -70.45 -53.69 -33.96
CA PHE A 148 -70.07 -54.16 -35.29
C PHE A 148 -69.65 -55.63 -35.26
N GLU A 149 -68.87 -56.02 -34.25
CA GLU A 149 -68.46 -57.42 -34.03
C GLU A 149 -69.65 -58.33 -33.74
N ALA A 150 -70.69 -57.80 -33.09
CA ALA A 150 -71.97 -58.49 -32.90
C ALA A 150 -72.90 -58.48 -34.13
N GLY A 151 -72.48 -57.88 -35.25
CA GLY A 151 -73.27 -57.77 -36.49
C GLY A 151 -74.45 -56.78 -36.43
N ALA A 152 -74.52 -55.92 -35.41
CA ALA A 152 -75.64 -55.03 -35.15
C ALA A 152 -75.56 -53.66 -35.85
N VAL A 153 -74.39 -53.27 -36.38
CA VAL A 153 -74.20 -52.01 -37.12
C VAL A 153 -73.40 -52.21 -38.42
N PRO A 154 -73.62 -51.40 -39.49
CA PRO A 154 -72.84 -51.46 -40.73
C PRO A 154 -71.39 -51.00 -40.56
N GLY A 155 -70.49 -51.49 -41.42
CA GLY A 155 -69.06 -51.13 -41.40
C GLY A 155 -68.78 -49.63 -41.50
N GLN A 156 -69.60 -48.90 -42.27
CA GLN A 156 -69.50 -47.44 -42.38
C GLN A 156 -69.63 -46.72 -41.01
N GLN A 157 -70.52 -47.18 -40.13
CA GLN A 157 -70.71 -46.54 -38.82
C GLN A 157 -69.51 -46.75 -37.90
N ARG A 158 -68.86 -47.92 -37.98
CA ARG A 158 -67.60 -48.19 -37.28
C ARG A 158 -66.47 -47.29 -37.82
N ASP A 159 -66.36 -47.17 -39.13
CA ASP A 159 -65.31 -46.37 -39.78
C ASP A 159 -65.48 -44.88 -39.41
N ASP A 160 -66.72 -44.36 -39.43
CA ASP A 160 -67.05 -43.01 -38.97
C ASP A 160 -66.66 -42.78 -37.50
N ALA A 161 -66.91 -43.75 -36.61
CA ALA A 161 -66.55 -43.65 -35.20
C ALA A 161 -65.03 -43.69 -34.98
N SER A 162 -64.30 -44.51 -35.75
CA SER A 162 -62.84 -44.58 -35.75
C SER A 162 -62.22 -43.27 -36.26
N ASP A 163 -62.75 -42.69 -37.33
CA ASP A 163 -62.28 -41.42 -37.88
C ASP A 163 -62.53 -40.25 -36.92
N ARG A 164 -63.67 -40.23 -36.22
CA ARG A 164 -63.94 -39.24 -35.16
C ARG A 164 -62.94 -39.35 -34.01
N LEU A 165 -62.58 -40.57 -33.59
CA LEU A 165 -61.54 -40.77 -32.58
C LEU A 165 -60.18 -40.25 -33.07
N ARG A 166 -59.80 -40.56 -34.32
CA ARG A 166 -58.54 -40.08 -34.92
C ARG A 166 -58.47 -38.55 -34.99
N VAL A 167 -59.55 -37.89 -35.38
CA VAL A 167 -59.63 -36.41 -35.44
C VAL A 167 -59.55 -35.78 -34.05
N THR A 168 -60.28 -36.29 -33.07
CA THR A 168 -60.27 -35.76 -31.69
C THR A 168 -58.91 -35.95 -31.00
N ARG A 169 -58.22 -37.06 -31.28
CA ARG A 169 -56.86 -37.29 -30.80
C ARG A 169 -55.87 -36.28 -31.38
N ALA A 170 -55.93 -36.05 -32.69
CA ALA A 170 -55.10 -35.03 -33.35
C ALA A 170 -55.36 -33.61 -32.79
N GLU A 171 -56.61 -33.30 -32.43
CA GLU A 171 -56.96 -32.03 -31.81
C GLU A 171 -56.35 -31.88 -30.40
N LEU A 172 -56.38 -32.94 -29.58
CA LEU A 172 -55.69 -32.92 -28.28
C LEU A 172 -54.18 -32.70 -28.46
N ASP A 173 -53.54 -33.39 -29.41
CA ASP A 173 -52.12 -33.24 -29.70
C ASP A 173 -51.78 -31.80 -30.12
N ARG A 174 -52.65 -31.16 -30.92
CA ARG A 174 -52.53 -29.74 -31.29
C ARG A 174 -52.55 -28.82 -30.07
N VAL A 175 -53.50 -29.02 -29.15
CA VAL A 175 -53.61 -28.20 -27.93
C VAL A 175 -52.42 -28.42 -26.99
N LEU A 176 -51.94 -29.66 -26.85
CA LEU A 176 -50.73 -29.97 -26.07
C LEU A 176 -49.49 -29.27 -26.64
N ALA A 177 -49.34 -29.25 -27.97
CA ALA A 177 -48.26 -28.53 -28.64
C ALA A 177 -48.35 -27.01 -28.38
N GLN A 178 -49.55 -26.42 -28.44
CA GLN A 178 -49.79 -25.01 -28.12
C GLN A 178 -49.48 -24.70 -26.65
N ARG A 179 -49.84 -25.58 -25.72
CA ARG A 179 -49.52 -25.43 -24.30
C ARG A 179 -48.02 -25.49 -24.03
N SER A 180 -47.29 -26.37 -24.70
CA SER A 180 -45.83 -26.44 -24.64
C SER A 180 -45.21 -25.13 -25.14
N GLU A 181 -45.70 -24.58 -26.26
CA GLU A 181 -45.28 -23.27 -26.77
C GLU A 181 -45.56 -22.14 -25.77
N ALA A 182 -46.77 -22.08 -25.19
CA ALA A 182 -47.11 -21.07 -24.19
C ALA A 182 -46.25 -21.17 -22.92
N THR A 183 -45.89 -22.39 -22.52
CA THR A 183 -44.97 -22.61 -21.39
C THR A 183 -43.58 -22.05 -21.70
N ARG A 184 -43.07 -22.28 -22.92
CA ARG A 184 -41.80 -21.68 -23.40
C ARG A 184 -41.88 -20.15 -23.46
N SER A 185 -43.02 -19.60 -23.87
CA SER A 185 -43.26 -18.14 -23.88
C SER A 185 -43.14 -17.52 -22.48
N ILE A 186 -43.62 -18.19 -21.43
CA ILE A 186 -43.44 -17.74 -20.04
C ILE A 186 -41.95 -17.71 -19.65
N ALA A 187 -41.18 -18.72 -20.05
CA ALA A 187 -39.75 -18.76 -19.76
C ALA A 187 -39.00 -17.60 -20.43
N VAL A 188 -39.32 -17.30 -21.69
CA VAL A 188 -38.76 -16.15 -22.43
C VAL A 188 -39.14 -14.82 -21.76
N ALA A 189 -40.41 -14.64 -21.39
CA ALA A 189 -40.88 -13.44 -20.70
C ALA A 189 -40.21 -13.27 -19.33
N SER A 190 -40.03 -14.37 -18.58
CA SER A 190 -39.38 -14.37 -17.27
C SER A 190 -37.90 -14.03 -17.38
N GLY A 191 -37.19 -14.62 -18.34
CA GLY A 191 -35.79 -14.27 -18.61
C GLY A 191 -35.62 -12.80 -18.99
N GLY A 192 -36.53 -12.26 -19.80
CA GLY A 192 -36.53 -10.84 -20.15
C GLY A 192 -36.78 -9.91 -18.96
N ALA A 193 -37.60 -10.30 -18.00
CA ALA A 193 -37.81 -9.52 -16.77
C ALA A 193 -36.60 -9.59 -15.84
N GLU A 194 -36.00 -10.76 -15.68
CA GLU A 194 -34.81 -10.92 -14.84
C GLU A 194 -33.62 -10.10 -15.37
N GLN A 195 -33.42 -10.08 -16.69
CA GLN A 195 -32.38 -9.25 -17.30
C GLN A 195 -32.55 -7.75 -16.95
N ARG A 196 -33.78 -7.24 -17.01
CA ARG A 196 -34.09 -5.84 -16.66
C ARG A 196 -33.91 -5.58 -15.16
N ARG A 197 -34.24 -6.56 -14.32
CA ARG A 197 -34.01 -6.50 -12.87
C ARG A 197 -32.52 -6.40 -12.56
N VAL A 198 -31.68 -7.21 -13.20
CA VAL A 198 -30.22 -7.16 -13.01
C VAL A 198 -29.66 -5.79 -13.41
N THR A 199 -30.11 -5.23 -14.55
CA THR A 199 -29.72 -3.87 -14.95
C THR A 199 -30.12 -2.83 -13.90
N MET A 200 -31.31 -2.94 -13.30
CA MET A 200 -31.76 -2.04 -12.24
C MET A 200 -30.91 -2.18 -10.96
N VAL A 201 -30.52 -3.39 -10.57
CA VAL A 201 -29.63 -3.61 -9.41
C VAL A 201 -28.23 -3.02 -9.68
N ARG A 202 -27.72 -3.19 -10.90
CA ARG A 202 -26.42 -2.60 -11.33
C ARG A 202 -26.44 -1.07 -11.43
N ALA A 203 -27.61 -0.44 -11.35
CA ALA A 203 -27.72 1.01 -11.24
C ALA A 203 -27.36 1.55 -9.84
N THR A 204 -27.03 0.65 -8.90
CA THR A 204 -26.59 0.99 -7.55
C THR A 204 -25.10 0.71 -7.42
N LEU A 205 -24.32 1.70 -6.99
CA LEU A 205 -22.89 1.59 -6.76
C LEU A 205 -22.63 1.09 -5.35
N LEU A 206 -21.94 -0.04 -5.22
CA LEU A 206 -21.61 -0.65 -3.94
C LEU A 206 -20.11 -0.57 -3.64
N ALA A 207 -19.76 -0.51 -2.36
CA ALA A 207 -18.37 -0.57 -1.93
C ALA A 207 -17.76 -1.97 -2.12
N PRO A 208 -16.64 -2.11 -2.84
CA PRO A 208 -15.99 -3.41 -3.07
C PRO A 208 -15.26 -3.96 -1.82
N PHE A 209 -15.00 -3.11 -0.83
CA PHE A 209 -14.42 -3.46 0.47
C PHE A 209 -14.66 -2.34 1.48
N SER A 210 -14.48 -2.66 2.77
CA SER A 210 -14.52 -1.67 3.84
C SER A 210 -13.30 -0.76 3.77
N GLY A 211 -13.49 0.55 3.83
CA GLY A 211 -12.39 1.49 3.65
C GLY A 211 -12.81 2.95 3.82
N LEU A 212 -11.96 3.84 3.34
CA LEU A 212 -12.16 5.29 3.38
C LEU A 212 -12.31 5.82 1.95
N VAL A 213 -13.31 6.67 1.73
CA VAL A 213 -13.46 7.42 0.48
C VAL A 213 -12.42 8.53 0.47
N THR A 214 -11.41 8.44 -0.41
CA THR A 214 -10.34 9.45 -0.49
C THR A 214 -10.67 10.59 -1.42
N ARG A 215 -11.39 10.31 -2.51
CA ARG A 215 -11.82 11.30 -3.49
C ARG A 215 -13.17 10.96 -4.11
N ARG A 216 -13.91 12.01 -4.42
CA ARG A 216 -15.12 12.05 -5.22
C ARG A 216 -14.80 12.77 -6.52
N LEU A 217 -14.96 12.06 -7.62
CA LEU A 217 -14.63 12.56 -8.97
C LEU A 217 -15.87 12.94 -9.78
N ARG A 218 -17.06 12.64 -9.28
CA ARG A 218 -18.35 12.92 -9.91
C ARG A 218 -19.35 13.41 -8.88
N GLU A 219 -20.25 14.27 -9.31
CA GLU A 219 -21.30 14.86 -8.49
C GLU A 219 -22.68 14.33 -8.91
N PRO A 220 -23.69 14.39 -8.02
CA PRO A 220 -25.08 14.15 -8.42
C PRO A 220 -25.48 15.05 -9.59
N GLY A 221 -26.13 14.46 -10.60
CA GLY A 221 -26.47 15.13 -11.86
C GLY A 221 -25.48 14.87 -13.01
N ASP A 222 -24.26 14.40 -12.73
CA ASP A 222 -23.30 14.03 -13.76
C ASP A 222 -23.73 12.78 -14.53
N THR A 223 -23.45 12.76 -15.83
CA THR A 223 -23.58 11.56 -16.66
C THR A 223 -22.29 10.74 -16.60
N VAL A 224 -22.41 9.47 -16.22
CA VAL A 224 -21.32 8.51 -16.19
C VAL A 224 -21.38 7.57 -17.38
N THR A 225 -20.21 7.15 -17.85
CA THR A 225 -20.03 6.09 -18.84
C THR A 225 -19.32 4.91 -18.20
N ILE A 226 -19.39 3.75 -18.85
CA ILE A 226 -18.67 2.55 -18.41
C ILE A 226 -17.17 2.86 -18.30
N GLY A 227 -16.57 2.48 -17.18
CA GLY A 227 -15.15 2.73 -16.87
C GLY A 227 -14.86 4.12 -16.29
N SER A 228 -15.84 5.01 -16.18
CA SER A 228 -15.64 6.29 -15.50
C SER A 228 -15.59 6.12 -13.98
N THR A 229 -14.57 6.70 -13.35
CA THR A 229 -14.42 6.66 -11.89
C THR A 229 -15.34 7.69 -11.23
N VAL A 230 -16.14 7.25 -10.27
CA VAL A 230 -17.05 8.09 -9.47
C VAL A 230 -16.42 8.40 -8.12
N LEU A 231 -15.92 7.37 -7.44
CA LEU A 231 -15.31 7.45 -6.12
C LEU A 231 -13.98 6.70 -6.11
N ARG A 232 -13.10 7.10 -5.21
CA ARG A 232 -11.89 6.35 -4.89
C ARG A 232 -11.95 5.89 -3.45
N VAL A 233 -11.83 4.58 -3.25
CA VAL A 233 -11.89 3.94 -1.93
C VAL A 233 -10.56 3.25 -1.67
N VAL A 234 -10.00 3.49 -0.48
CA VAL A 234 -8.75 2.85 -0.02
C VAL A 234 -9.00 2.08 1.26
N ASP A 235 -8.35 0.93 1.41
CA ASP A 235 -8.34 0.17 2.66
C ASP A 235 -7.42 0.90 3.65
N THR A 236 -7.94 1.24 4.83
CA THR A 236 -7.17 1.92 5.87
C THR A 236 -6.59 0.97 6.91
N ASP A 237 -7.03 -0.29 6.90
CA ASP A 237 -6.68 -1.28 7.91
C ASP A 237 -5.46 -2.08 7.47
N HIS A 238 -5.30 -2.27 6.15
CA HIS A 238 -4.15 -2.94 5.54
C HIS A 238 -3.29 -1.95 4.76
N VAL A 239 -2.39 -1.27 5.46
CA VAL A 239 -1.45 -0.31 4.86
C VAL A 239 -0.02 -0.78 5.04
N TYR A 240 0.87 -0.36 4.15
CA TYR A 240 2.30 -0.62 4.21
C TYR A 240 3.06 0.64 3.80
N VAL A 241 4.31 0.77 4.22
CA VAL A 241 5.22 1.80 3.72
C VAL A 241 6.08 1.18 2.63
N ASN A 242 6.04 1.78 1.45
CA ASN A 242 6.88 1.42 0.33
C ASN A 242 8.19 2.22 0.44
N ALA A 243 9.24 1.61 0.96
CA ALA A 243 10.51 2.27 1.29
C ALA A 243 11.58 1.93 0.26
N ALA A 244 12.21 2.96 -0.30
CA ALA A 244 13.32 2.82 -1.22
C ALA A 244 14.62 2.61 -0.44
N ILE A 245 15.19 1.40 -0.55
CA ILE A 245 16.41 0.96 0.14
C ILE A 245 17.50 0.69 -0.90
N ASP A 246 18.74 1.08 -0.62
CA ASP A 246 19.87 0.83 -1.52
C ASP A 246 20.08 -0.67 -1.81
N GLU A 247 20.34 -1.02 -3.07
CA GLU A 247 20.53 -2.41 -3.53
C GLU A 247 21.66 -3.16 -2.80
N THR A 248 22.68 -2.45 -2.29
CA THR A 248 23.79 -3.06 -1.53
C THR A 248 23.33 -3.80 -0.28
N MET A 249 22.12 -3.50 0.22
CA MET A 249 21.54 -4.15 1.41
C MET A 249 20.76 -5.43 1.10
N LEU A 250 20.54 -5.80 -0.18
CA LEU A 250 19.69 -6.93 -0.59
C LEU A 250 20.03 -8.24 0.14
N THR A 251 21.31 -8.59 0.25
CA THR A 251 21.76 -9.85 0.86
C THR A 251 21.44 -9.93 2.36
N ARG A 252 21.22 -8.78 3.02
CA ARG A 252 20.96 -8.69 4.46
C ARG A 252 19.47 -8.44 4.78
N LEU A 253 18.66 -8.12 3.77
CA LEU A 253 17.24 -7.90 3.93
C LEU A 253 16.48 -9.24 3.94
N ALA A 254 15.55 -9.38 4.88
CA ALA A 254 14.69 -10.53 5.00
C ALA A 254 13.28 -10.12 5.46
N VAL A 255 12.29 -10.92 5.06
CA VAL A 255 10.90 -10.78 5.55
C VAL A 255 10.89 -11.01 7.07
N GLU A 256 9.94 -10.38 7.77
CA GLU A 256 9.80 -10.37 9.23
C GLU A 256 10.87 -9.58 10.02
N GLN A 257 11.83 -8.94 9.34
CA GLN A 257 12.76 -8.03 10.02
C GLN A 257 12.04 -6.86 10.67
N ARG A 258 12.53 -6.47 11.85
CA ARG A 258 12.00 -5.34 12.60
C ARG A 258 12.40 -4.04 11.90
N ALA A 259 11.43 -3.16 11.74
CA ALA A 259 11.65 -1.84 11.15
C ALA A 259 11.03 -0.74 12.00
N VAL A 260 11.65 0.43 11.97
CA VAL A 260 11.19 1.63 12.65
C VAL A 260 10.81 2.66 11.60
N ILE A 261 9.53 3.03 11.60
CA ILE A 261 8.93 3.98 10.67
C ILE A 261 8.76 5.32 11.40
N SER A 262 9.32 6.38 10.85
CA SER A 262 9.19 7.75 11.36
C SER A 262 8.50 8.63 10.33
N PHE A 263 7.48 9.38 10.74
CA PHE A 263 6.83 10.36 9.86
C PHE A 263 7.34 11.76 10.16
N PRO A 264 7.80 12.53 9.16
CA PRO A 264 8.24 13.91 9.34
C PRO A 264 7.16 14.76 10.02
N GLY A 265 7.53 15.52 11.05
CA GLY A 265 6.61 16.35 11.82
C GLY A 265 5.75 15.61 12.85
N SER A 266 5.91 14.29 12.98
CA SER A 266 5.29 13.49 14.05
C SER A 266 6.38 13.00 15.02
N GLY A 267 6.08 13.07 16.33
CA GLY A 267 7.11 12.92 17.37
C GLY A 267 7.36 11.49 17.86
N ALA A 268 6.65 10.47 17.37
CA ALA A 268 6.80 9.10 17.85
C ALA A 268 7.02 8.11 16.70
N PRO A 269 8.13 7.35 16.70
CA PRO A 269 8.35 6.29 15.73
C PRO A 269 7.34 5.14 15.92
N ILE A 270 6.95 4.51 14.81
CA ILE A 270 6.06 3.36 14.76
C ILE A 270 6.91 2.12 14.44
N VAL A 271 6.72 1.05 15.21
CA VAL A 271 7.35 -0.23 14.93
C VAL A 271 6.54 -0.95 13.84
N GLY A 272 7.26 -1.50 12.86
CA GLY A 272 6.71 -2.32 11.79
C GLY A 272 7.59 -3.54 11.53
N ARG A 273 7.15 -4.36 10.58
CA ARG A 273 7.90 -5.50 10.05
C ARG A 273 7.96 -5.46 8.54
N VAL A 274 9.07 -5.93 7.99
CA VAL A 274 9.23 -6.12 6.54
C VAL A 274 8.25 -7.19 6.08
N SER A 275 7.28 -6.83 5.25
CA SER A 275 6.29 -7.75 4.70
C SER A 275 6.72 -8.34 3.37
N ARG A 276 7.46 -7.57 2.56
CA ARG A 276 7.92 -8.01 1.25
C ARG A 276 9.24 -7.37 0.87
N VAL A 277 10.18 -8.19 0.41
CA VAL A 277 11.42 -7.75 -0.24
C VAL A 277 11.29 -8.05 -1.73
N PRO A 278 11.40 -7.05 -2.62
CA PRO A 278 11.28 -7.27 -4.06
C PRO A 278 12.51 -8.01 -4.60
N TRP A 279 12.31 -8.75 -5.69
CA TRP A 279 13.40 -9.37 -6.45
C TRP A 279 13.93 -8.47 -7.58
N GLU A 280 13.22 -7.37 -7.85
CA GLU A 280 13.55 -6.39 -8.88
C GLU A 280 13.91 -5.06 -8.22
N ALA A 281 15.07 -4.51 -8.60
CA ALA A 281 15.48 -3.15 -8.25
C ALA A 281 15.08 -2.19 -9.38
N ASP A 282 14.77 -0.95 -9.02
CA ASP A 282 14.52 0.11 -10.01
C ASP A 282 15.82 0.45 -10.75
N ARG A 283 15.80 0.34 -12.09
CA ARG A 283 17.00 0.51 -12.92
C ARG A 283 17.51 1.94 -13.00
N GLN A 284 16.71 2.93 -12.63
CA GLN A 284 17.10 4.34 -12.66
C GLN A 284 17.72 4.78 -11.34
N THR A 285 17.16 4.31 -10.23
CA THR A 285 17.58 4.73 -8.88
C THR A 285 18.53 3.74 -8.22
N HIS A 286 18.59 2.48 -8.69
CA HIS A 286 19.29 1.37 -8.03
C HIS A 286 18.79 1.12 -6.60
N GLU A 287 17.51 1.43 -6.35
CA GLU A 287 16.85 1.21 -5.07
C GLU A 287 15.84 0.05 -5.17
N LEU A 288 15.68 -0.67 -4.07
CA LEU A 288 14.70 -1.71 -3.83
C LEU A 288 13.51 -1.11 -3.10
N LEU A 289 12.31 -1.32 -3.65
CA LEU A 289 11.04 -0.90 -3.05
C LEU A 289 10.57 -1.96 -2.03
N VAL A 290 11.07 -1.85 -0.80
CA VAL A 290 10.77 -2.78 0.29
C VAL A 290 9.47 -2.37 0.98
N GLU A 291 8.56 -3.32 1.16
CA GLU A 291 7.30 -3.08 1.85
C GLU A 291 7.44 -3.37 3.34
N VAL A 292 7.04 -2.39 4.15
CA VAL A 292 7.07 -2.48 5.61
C VAL A 292 5.68 -2.23 6.17
N THR A 293 5.09 -3.24 6.81
CA THR A 293 3.77 -3.14 7.43
C THR A 293 3.90 -2.65 8.87
N PRO A 294 3.24 -1.54 9.26
CA PRO A 294 3.21 -1.08 10.65
C PRO A 294 2.38 -2.02 11.52
N GLU A 295 2.83 -2.31 12.74
CA GLU A 295 2.07 -3.19 13.66
C GLU A 295 0.81 -2.51 14.20
N ARG A 296 0.88 -1.19 14.43
CA ARG A 296 -0.25 -0.41 14.93
C ARG A 296 -0.12 1.04 14.52
N LEU A 297 -1.14 1.56 13.83
CA LEU A 297 -1.26 2.98 13.54
C LEU A 297 -1.90 3.69 14.74
N ALA A 298 -1.10 4.42 15.51
CA ALA A 298 -1.59 5.16 16.66
C ALA A 298 -2.25 6.50 16.29
N ARG A 299 -2.14 6.94 15.02
CA ARG A 299 -2.59 8.26 14.54
C ARG A 299 -3.18 8.17 13.14
N ARG A 300 -3.92 9.22 12.75
CA ARG A 300 -4.40 9.43 11.38
C ARG A 300 -3.19 9.71 10.48
N VAL A 301 -2.76 8.71 9.73
CA VAL A 301 -1.74 8.82 8.68
C VAL A 301 -2.47 8.98 7.34
N ALA A 302 -2.01 9.93 6.51
CA ALA A 302 -2.58 10.10 5.18
C ALA A 302 -1.94 9.10 4.21
N ILE A 303 -2.74 8.41 3.39
CA ILE A 303 -2.21 7.61 2.28
C ILE A 303 -1.43 8.55 1.34
N GLY A 304 -0.20 8.15 0.98
CA GLY A 304 0.77 8.96 0.25
C GLY A 304 1.66 9.85 1.13
N GLN A 305 1.50 9.84 2.46
CA GLN A 305 2.40 10.54 3.37
C GLN A 305 3.81 9.94 3.33
N ARG A 306 4.82 10.80 3.31
CA ARG A 306 6.23 10.41 3.36
C ARG A 306 6.59 9.84 4.73
N ALA A 307 7.43 8.81 4.75
CA ALA A 307 7.96 8.20 5.95
C ALA A 307 9.43 7.82 5.75
N ASP A 308 10.20 7.89 6.82
CA ASP A 308 11.57 7.42 6.90
C ASP A 308 11.56 6.06 7.59
N VAL A 309 12.21 5.07 6.99
CA VAL A 309 12.20 3.68 7.45
C VAL A 309 13.62 3.23 7.75
N HIS A 310 13.83 2.69 8.94
CA HIS A 310 15.08 2.08 9.38
C HIS A 310 14.82 0.60 9.65
N ILE A 311 15.41 -0.28 8.85
CA ILE A 311 15.23 -1.74 8.97
C ILE A 311 16.45 -2.31 9.68
N GLU A 312 16.25 -3.05 10.77
CA GLU A 312 17.32 -3.74 11.49
C GLU A 312 17.84 -4.92 10.63
N VAL A 313 19.02 -4.77 10.05
CA VAL A 313 19.65 -5.79 9.16
C VAL A 313 20.77 -6.57 9.85
N GLY A 314 21.23 -6.11 11.01
CA GLY A 314 22.24 -6.80 11.81
C GLY A 314 22.25 -6.31 13.25
N ARG A 315 22.48 -7.23 14.18
CA ARG A 315 22.64 -6.90 15.61
C ARG A 315 23.90 -7.56 16.14
N GLN A 316 24.79 -6.75 16.69
CA GLN A 316 26.00 -7.22 17.35
C GLN A 316 26.01 -6.74 18.79
N ASP A 317 25.88 -7.68 19.71
CA ASP A 317 25.87 -7.42 21.15
C ASP A 317 27.29 -7.49 21.74
N ASN A 318 27.53 -6.69 22.78
CA ASN A 318 28.78 -6.70 23.56
C ASN A 318 30.05 -6.41 22.74
N VAL A 319 29.95 -5.51 21.77
CA VAL A 319 31.08 -5.08 20.91
C VAL A 319 31.66 -3.76 21.40
N LEU A 320 32.96 -3.55 21.17
CA LEU A 320 33.59 -2.24 21.42
C LEU A 320 33.04 -1.25 20.42
N ARG A 321 32.38 -0.19 20.90
CA ARG A 321 31.79 0.85 20.07
C ARG A 321 32.34 2.22 20.44
N MET A 322 32.42 3.09 19.43
CA MET A 322 32.68 4.51 19.61
C MET A 322 31.76 5.33 18.70
N PRO A 323 31.54 6.63 18.98
CA PRO A 323 30.81 7.48 18.05
C PRO A 323 31.53 7.56 16.69
N ALA A 324 30.80 7.35 15.59
CA ALA A 324 31.35 7.32 14.24
C ALA A 324 32.05 8.63 13.84
N ARG A 325 31.59 9.77 14.40
CA ARG A 325 32.18 11.10 14.21
C ARG A 325 33.64 11.22 14.69
N MET A 326 34.12 10.29 15.51
CA MET A 326 35.51 10.30 16.02
C MET A 326 36.51 9.64 15.05
N VAL A 327 36.03 9.02 13.97
CA VAL A 327 36.87 8.34 12.98
C VAL A 327 37.31 9.32 11.90
N HIS A 328 38.61 9.37 11.65
CA HIS A 328 39.21 10.13 10.56
C HIS A 328 39.79 9.19 9.50
N HIS A 329 39.75 9.61 8.24
CA HIS A 329 40.29 8.85 7.11
C HIS A 329 41.48 9.61 6.51
N ASP A 330 42.58 8.91 6.31
CA ASP A 330 43.76 9.40 5.59
C ASP A 330 44.15 8.40 4.49
N GLN A 331 45.15 8.70 3.66
CA GLN A 331 45.62 7.83 2.56
C GLN A 331 46.03 6.42 3.01
N ALA A 332 46.37 6.25 4.29
CA ALA A 332 46.77 4.98 4.89
C ALA A 332 45.65 4.21 5.61
N GLY A 333 44.40 4.70 5.57
CA GLY A 333 43.23 4.07 6.17
C GLY A 333 42.62 4.83 7.37
N PRO A 334 41.62 4.23 8.04
CA PRO A 334 40.94 4.86 9.18
C PRO A 334 41.84 4.94 10.41
N HIS A 335 41.81 6.08 11.08
CA HIS A 335 42.55 6.35 12.30
C HIS A 335 41.73 7.19 13.27
N VAL A 336 42.11 7.12 14.55
CA VAL A 336 41.44 7.78 15.65
C VAL A 336 42.50 8.43 16.55
N TYR A 337 42.19 9.59 17.13
CA TYR A 337 43.05 10.19 18.13
C TYR A 337 42.67 9.66 19.51
N ALA A 338 43.59 8.98 20.19
CA ALA A 338 43.37 8.45 21.53
C ALA A 338 44.25 9.18 22.55
N ASP A 339 43.77 9.25 23.79
CA ASP A 339 44.57 9.73 24.91
C ASP A 339 45.54 8.64 25.37
N ARG A 340 46.84 8.90 25.28
CA ARG A 340 47.89 8.04 25.84
C ARG A 340 48.73 8.88 26.82
N GLY A 341 48.30 8.90 28.07
CA GLY A 341 49.02 9.59 29.15
C GLY A 341 48.91 11.12 29.11
N GLY A 342 47.75 11.66 28.73
CA GLY A 342 47.51 13.11 28.64
C GLY A 342 48.05 13.75 27.36
N ARG A 343 48.32 12.94 26.33
CA ARG A 343 48.82 13.38 25.02
C ARG A 343 48.00 12.75 23.91
N ILE A 344 47.80 13.51 22.84
CA ILE A 344 47.09 13.08 21.64
C ILE A 344 47.99 12.10 20.88
N ALA A 345 47.59 10.83 20.79
CA ALA A 345 48.25 9.82 19.98
C ALA A 345 47.37 9.42 18.80
N LEU A 346 47.96 9.33 17.61
CA LEU A 346 47.26 8.78 16.45
C LEU A 346 47.32 7.26 16.53
N VAL A 347 46.15 6.63 16.63
CA VAL A 347 45.99 5.18 16.70
C VAL A 347 45.26 4.73 15.44
N ARG A 348 45.87 3.83 14.69
CA ARG A 348 45.20 3.17 13.57
C ARG A 348 44.28 2.09 14.12
N VAL A 349 43.06 2.05 13.63
CA VAL A 349 42.04 1.13 14.12
C VAL A 349 41.47 0.33 12.95
N LYS A 350 41.11 -0.92 13.19
CA LYS A 350 40.28 -1.68 12.26
C LYS A 350 38.83 -1.53 12.70
N LEU A 351 38.02 -0.99 11.79
CA LEU A 351 36.60 -0.76 12.03
C LEU A 351 35.78 -1.92 11.48
N GLY A 352 34.66 -2.19 12.13
CA GLY A 352 33.68 -3.20 11.72
C GLY A 352 32.35 -2.57 11.34
N ALA A 353 31.26 -3.12 11.85
CA ALA A 353 29.90 -2.65 11.62
C ALA A 353 29.69 -1.18 12.00
N VAL A 354 28.87 -0.48 11.23
CA VAL A 354 28.41 0.89 11.51
C VAL A 354 26.91 0.83 11.78
N GLY A 355 26.47 1.48 12.86
CA GLY A 355 25.07 1.45 13.28
C GLY A 355 24.66 2.73 14.01
N GLY A 356 23.68 3.44 13.45
CA GLY A 356 23.28 4.77 13.91
C GLY A 356 24.48 5.72 14.00
N ASP A 357 24.68 6.31 15.19
CA ASP A 357 25.81 7.22 15.44
C ASP A 357 27.11 6.52 15.88
N HIS A 358 27.15 5.18 15.90
CA HIS A 358 28.27 4.42 16.46
C HIS A 358 28.92 3.50 15.41
N VAL A 359 30.22 3.22 15.61
CA VAL A 359 31.00 2.28 14.80
C VAL A 359 31.71 1.28 15.69
N GLN A 360 31.81 0.05 15.21
CA GLN A 360 32.48 -1.05 15.87
C GLN A 360 33.99 -0.93 15.71
N VAL A 361 34.72 -1.19 16.80
CA VAL A 361 36.17 -1.29 16.81
C VAL A 361 36.56 -2.75 16.95
N LEU A 362 37.22 -3.29 15.93
CA LEU A 362 37.73 -4.67 15.93
C LEU A 362 39.13 -4.78 16.52
N ASP A 363 39.98 -3.78 16.24
CA ASP A 363 41.39 -3.78 16.65
C ASP A 363 41.92 -2.36 16.84
N GLY A 364 42.88 -2.19 17.76
CA GLY A 364 43.60 -0.94 18.03
C GLY A 364 43.22 -0.19 19.31
N LEU A 365 42.06 -0.47 19.93
CA LEU A 365 41.59 0.19 21.16
C LEU A 365 40.99 -0.79 22.16
N ALA A 366 41.05 -0.45 23.44
CA ALA A 366 40.48 -1.21 24.54
C ALA A 366 39.23 -0.54 25.13
N ALA A 367 38.43 -1.31 25.87
CA ALA A 367 37.32 -0.76 26.65
C ALA A 367 37.86 0.25 27.69
N GLY A 368 37.27 1.44 27.74
CA GLY A 368 37.67 2.54 28.62
C GLY A 368 38.67 3.51 28.01
N ASP A 369 39.19 3.24 26.80
CA ASP A 369 40.06 4.20 26.10
C ASP A 369 39.30 5.49 25.78
N ARG A 370 39.97 6.63 25.96
CA ARG A 370 39.43 7.96 25.66
C ARG A 370 39.82 8.36 24.24
N VAL A 371 38.81 8.56 23.42
CA VAL A 371 38.95 9.02 22.03
C VAL A 371 38.67 10.51 21.98
N LEU A 372 39.49 11.24 21.22
CA LEU A 372 39.55 12.69 21.16
C LEU A 372 39.13 13.16 19.76
N ALA A 373 38.29 14.18 19.70
CA ALA A 373 37.93 14.87 18.45
C ALA A 373 38.07 16.38 18.60
N ALA A 374 38.36 17.08 17.49
CA ALA A 374 38.37 18.54 17.48
C ALA A 374 36.93 19.09 17.59
N PRO A 375 36.70 20.16 18.38
CA PRO A 375 35.38 20.77 18.47
C PRO A 375 34.98 21.37 17.12
N GLY A 376 33.87 20.88 16.56
CA GLY A 376 33.17 21.52 15.45
C GLY A 376 33.70 21.30 14.02
N SER A 377 34.67 20.41 13.76
CA SER A 377 34.96 19.88 12.40
C SER A 377 36.15 18.91 12.38
N ALA A 378 36.30 18.21 11.24
CA ALA A 378 37.35 17.26 10.87
C ALA A 378 38.77 17.86 10.78
N VAL A 379 39.18 18.63 11.77
CA VAL A 379 40.52 19.21 11.86
C VAL A 379 41.46 18.16 12.47
N ALA A 380 42.53 17.84 11.74
CA ALA A 380 43.58 16.96 12.23
C ALA A 380 44.17 17.51 13.54
N LEU A 381 44.13 16.70 14.60
CA LEU A 381 44.69 17.07 15.88
C LEU A 381 46.22 16.93 15.84
N PRO A 382 46.98 17.91 16.37
CA PRO A 382 48.43 17.82 16.43
C PRO A 382 48.85 16.70 17.39
N THR A 383 49.50 15.67 16.86
CA THR A 383 50.01 14.52 17.64
C THR A 383 51.06 14.96 18.66
N GLY A 384 51.07 14.30 19.82
CA GLY A 384 52.01 14.55 20.91
C GLY A 384 51.70 15.76 21.81
N ARG A 385 50.68 16.58 21.49
CA ARG A 385 50.28 17.72 22.32
C ARG A 385 49.41 17.32 23.50
N ARG A 386 49.46 18.13 24.57
CA ARG A 386 48.52 18.05 25.69
C ARG A 386 47.16 18.59 25.27
N TRP A 387 46.12 18.00 25.81
CA TRP A 387 44.73 18.36 25.52
C TRP A 387 43.98 18.65 26.80
N VAL A 388 42.87 19.39 26.68
CA VAL A 388 41.95 19.71 27.77
C VAL A 388 40.53 19.49 27.26
N ALA A 389 39.71 18.76 28.03
CA ALA A 389 38.28 18.64 27.77
C ALA A 389 37.58 20.01 27.96
N PRO A 390 36.52 20.31 27.21
CA PRO A 390 35.72 21.52 27.41
C PRO A 390 35.15 21.64 28.82
#